data_AF-A0A354S6Z2-F1
#
_entry.id   AF-A0A354S6Z2-F1
#
_cell.length_a   1.000
_cell.length_b   1.000
_cell.length_c   1.000
_cell.angle_alpha   90.00
_cell.angle_beta   90.00
_cell.angle_gamma   90.00
#
_symmetry.space_group_name_H-M   'P 1'
#
loop_
_entity.id
_entity.type
_entity.pdbx_description
1 polymer ?
#
loop_
_entity_poly.entity_id
_entity_poly.type
_entity_poly.pdbx_seq_one_letter_code
_entity_poly.pdbx_strand_id
1 'polypeptide(L)'
;MKRALVALLLLAIALPAAAQRFYADNGQYEGRFDGERWYSSTGEFVLRISGERMYLSNGTFEARMQGNRLYQANGAYIGRMQDDRFYLANGEYIGRLDGERFYGADGRYLGRMSEENKVLAFWYFFKLRAC
;
A
#
# COMPACT_ATOMS: atom_id res chain seq x y z
N MET A 1 25.88 18.12 -29.24
CA MET A 1 25.93 16.78 -28.61
C MET A 1 25.97 16.82 -27.08
N LYS A 2 26.96 17.48 -26.45
CA LYS A 2 27.07 17.55 -24.96
C LYS A 2 25.83 18.14 -24.25
N ARG A 3 25.20 19.19 -24.82
CA ARG A 3 23.98 19.81 -24.24
C ARG A 3 22.73 18.92 -24.32
N ALA A 4 22.60 18.14 -25.38
CA ALA A 4 21.52 17.17 -25.53
C ALA A 4 21.67 15.99 -24.55
N LEU A 5 22.92 15.56 -24.30
CA LEU A 5 23.22 14.52 -23.31
C LEU A 5 22.90 14.98 -21.89
N VAL A 6 23.23 16.22 -21.54
CA VAL A 6 22.91 16.81 -20.23
C VAL A 6 21.40 17.00 -20.05
N ALA A 7 20.69 17.43 -21.09
CA ALA A 7 19.22 17.53 -21.06
C ALA A 7 18.54 16.15 -20.89
N LEU A 8 19.06 15.12 -21.56
CA LEU A 8 18.56 13.75 -21.42
C LEU A 8 18.85 13.16 -20.03
N LEU A 9 20.02 13.49 -19.45
CA LEU A 9 20.41 13.08 -18.10
C LEU A 9 19.51 13.76 -17.04
N LEU A 10 19.20 15.05 -17.20
CA LEU A 10 18.27 15.79 -16.34
C LEU A 10 16.83 15.28 -16.47
N LEU A 11 16.40 14.86 -17.67
CA LEU A 11 15.09 14.24 -17.89
C LEU A 11 14.96 12.87 -17.21
N ALA A 12 16.05 12.08 -17.19
CA ALA A 12 16.09 10.78 -16.53
C ALA A 12 16.08 10.86 -15.00
N ILE A 13 16.68 11.92 -14.43
CA ILE A 13 16.65 12.19 -12.98
C ILE A 13 15.26 12.69 -12.53
N ALA A 14 14.49 13.28 -13.45
CA ALA A 14 13.14 13.80 -13.21
C ALA A 14 12.02 12.77 -13.43
N LEU A 15 12.33 11.48 -13.62
CA LEU A 15 11.30 10.44 -13.56
C LEU A 15 10.83 10.35 -12.11
N PRO A 16 9.59 10.76 -11.76
CA PRO A 16 9.07 10.48 -10.44
C PRO A 16 9.17 8.98 -10.22
N ALA A 17 9.75 8.56 -9.09
CA ALA A 17 9.70 7.17 -8.65
C ALA A 17 8.26 6.71 -8.86
N ALA A 18 8.06 5.74 -9.75
CA ALA A 18 6.74 5.49 -10.32
C ALA A 18 5.75 5.20 -9.19
N ALA A 19 4.83 6.14 -8.93
CA ALA A 19 3.83 5.97 -7.89
C ALA A 19 3.10 4.66 -8.12
N GLN A 20 2.99 3.87 -7.07
CA GLN A 20 2.51 2.51 -7.15
C GLN A 20 1.00 2.54 -7.29
N ARG A 21 0.48 1.98 -8.39
CA ARG A 21 -0.96 2.02 -8.72
C ARG A 21 -1.66 0.72 -8.35
N PHE A 22 -2.92 0.86 -7.93
CA PHE A 22 -3.77 -0.23 -7.48
C PHE A 22 -5.09 -0.24 -8.24
N TYR A 23 -5.62 -1.45 -8.47
CA TYR A 23 -6.76 -1.68 -9.33
C TYR A 23 -7.73 -2.69 -8.70
N ALA A 24 -9.03 -2.44 -8.93
CA ALA A 24 -10.13 -3.30 -8.56
C ALA A 24 -10.21 -4.57 -9.44
N ASP A 25 -11.08 -5.50 -9.07
CA ASP A 25 -11.25 -6.78 -9.78
C ASP A 25 -11.74 -6.64 -11.22
N ASN A 26 -12.51 -5.58 -11.49
CA ASN A 26 -12.98 -5.21 -12.82
C ASN A 26 -11.97 -4.36 -13.61
N GLY A 27 -10.74 -4.21 -13.10
CA GLY A 27 -9.69 -3.40 -13.70
C GLY A 27 -9.83 -1.89 -13.48
N GLN A 28 -10.82 -1.44 -12.71
CA GLN A 28 -10.96 -0.03 -12.38
C GLN A 28 -9.81 0.44 -11.50
N TYR A 29 -9.29 1.63 -11.79
CA TYR A 29 -8.27 2.26 -10.97
C TYR A 29 -8.85 2.65 -9.60
N GLU A 30 -8.21 2.20 -8.51
CA GLU A 30 -8.66 2.46 -7.14
C GLU A 30 -7.84 3.57 -6.46
N GLY A 31 -6.58 3.72 -6.85
CA GLY A 31 -5.71 4.71 -6.23
C GLY A 31 -4.23 4.44 -6.46
N ARG A 32 -3.41 5.31 -5.87
CA ARG A 32 -1.96 5.22 -5.91
C ARG A 32 -1.35 5.47 -4.54
N PHE A 33 -0.22 4.85 -4.32
CA PHE A 33 0.66 5.13 -3.20
C PHE A 33 1.91 5.85 -3.70
N ASP A 34 2.19 7.02 -3.13
CA ASP A 34 3.30 7.90 -3.51
C ASP A 34 4.07 8.33 -2.26
N GLY A 35 5.30 7.82 -2.15
CA GLY A 35 6.15 7.96 -0.96
C GLY A 35 5.50 7.33 0.27
N GLU A 36 4.86 8.16 1.08
CA GLU A 36 4.19 7.78 2.34
C GLU A 36 2.67 7.97 2.27
N ARG A 37 2.11 8.34 1.10
CA ARG A 37 0.73 8.81 1.00
C ARG A 37 -0.09 7.99 0.01
N TRP A 38 -1.28 7.58 0.42
CA TRP A 38 -2.31 7.07 -0.47
C TRP A 38 -3.19 8.19 -1.01
N TYR A 39 -3.43 8.13 -2.31
CA TYR A 39 -4.41 8.94 -3.01
C TYR A 39 -5.47 8.06 -3.66
N SER A 40 -6.74 8.44 -3.56
CA SER A 40 -7.87 7.76 -4.20
C SER A 40 -7.77 7.79 -5.73
N SER A 41 -8.70 7.09 -6.39
CA SER A 41 -8.83 7.10 -7.85
C SER A 41 -9.10 8.48 -8.43
N THR A 42 -9.74 9.37 -7.67
CA THR A 42 -9.99 10.78 -8.01
C THR A 42 -8.83 11.70 -7.65
N GLY A 43 -7.79 11.18 -6.97
CA GLY A 43 -6.59 11.93 -6.59
C GLY A 43 -6.68 12.61 -5.23
N GLU A 44 -7.71 12.33 -4.43
CA GLU A 44 -7.83 12.85 -3.07
C GLU A 44 -6.86 12.15 -2.13
N PHE A 45 -6.23 12.90 -1.22
CA PHE A 45 -5.39 12.33 -0.18
C PHE A 45 -6.26 11.62 0.86
N VAL A 46 -5.97 10.35 1.15
CA VAL A 46 -6.77 9.50 2.05
C VAL A 46 -6.00 9.13 3.31
N LEU A 47 -4.74 8.72 3.14
CA LEU A 47 -3.96 8.09 4.20
C LEU A 47 -2.49 8.47 4.09
N ARG A 48 -1.85 8.74 5.23
CA ARG A 48 -0.39 8.78 5.37
C ARG A 48 0.10 7.63 6.24
N ILE A 49 1.15 6.97 5.79
CA ILE A 49 1.90 5.97 6.54
C ILE A 49 3.19 6.63 7.05
N SER A 50 3.53 6.44 8.31
CA SER A 50 4.74 6.98 8.91
C SER A 50 5.34 5.93 9.84
N GLY A 51 6.38 5.25 9.35
CA GLY A 51 6.86 4.01 9.96
C GLY A 51 5.74 2.99 10.10
N GLU A 52 5.52 2.50 11.31
CA GLU A 52 4.48 1.50 11.61
C GLU A 52 3.07 2.09 11.81
N ARG A 53 2.87 3.40 11.64
CA ARG A 53 1.60 4.08 11.96
C ARG A 53 0.90 4.60 10.73
N MET A 54 -0.43 4.55 10.76
CA MET A 54 -1.30 5.08 9.72
C MET A 54 -2.12 6.24 10.26
N TYR A 55 -2.27 7.27 9.46
CA TYR A 55 -3.04 8.46 9.76
C TYR A 55 -3.97 8.77 8.60
N LEU A 56 -5.23 9.06 8.88
CA LEU A 56 -6.17 9.57 7.89
C LEU A 56 -5.74 10.96 7.40
N SER A 57 -6.35 11.43 6.31
CA SER A 57 -5.98 12.69 5.67
C SER A 57 -6.15 13.92 6.56
N ASN A 58 -7.05 13.86 7.54
CA ASN A 58 -7.23 14.89 8.58
C ASN A 58 -6.23 14.78 9.75
N GLY A 59 -5.30 13.83 9.71
CA GLY A 59 -4.30 13.61 10.76
C GLY A 59 -4.73 12.66 11.88
N THR A 60 -5.97 12.14 11.87
CA THR A 60 -6.43 11.16 12.86
C THR A 60 -5.61 9.87 12.77
N PHE A 61 -5.08 9.40 13.90
CA PHE A 61 -4.43 8.10 13.99
C PHE A 61 -5.46 6.98 13.77
N GLU A 62 -5.19 6.11 12.79
CA GLU A 62 -6.13 5.07 12.36
C GLU A 62 -5.73 3.69 12.88
N ALA A 63 -4.47 3.31 12.66
CA ALA A 63 -3.98 1.98 12.99
C ALA A 63 -2.45 1.97 13.12
N ARG A 64 -1.93 0.96 13.80
CA ARG A 64 -0.50 0.69 13.89
C ARG A 64 -0.17 -0.78 13.68
N MET A 65 0.97 -1.00 13.07
CA MET A 65 1.65 -2.28 13.10
C MET A 65 2.45 -2.40 14.41
N GLN A 66 2.52 -3.62 14.95
CA GLN A 66 3.39 -4.01 16.05
C GLN A 66 3.96 -5.38 15.71
N GLY A 67 5.21 -5.43 15.26
CA GLY A 67 5.79 -6.63 14.66
C GLY A 67 4.98 -7.06 13.43
N ASN A 68 4.42 -8.26 13.45
CA ASN A 68 3.61 -8.79 12.34
C ASN A 68 2.09 -8.62 12.52
N ARG A 69 1.64 -7.83 13.49
CA ARG A 69 0.22 -7.66 13.84
C ARG A 69 -0.24 -6.22 13.63
N LEU A 70 -1.47 -6.07 13.14
CA LEU A 70 -2.13 -4.77 12.95
C LEU A 70 -3.20 -4.55 14.01
N TYR A 71 -3.20 -3.34 14.58
CA TYR A 71 -4.15 -2.89 15.58
C TYR A 71 -4.78 -1.56 15.19
N GLN A 72 -6.07 -1.40 15.47
CA GLN A 72 -6.78 -0.12 15.36
C GLN A 72 -6.29 0.88 16.41
N ALA A 73 -6.68 2.15 16.24
CA ALA A 73 -6.39 3.22 17.19
C ALA A 73 -6.89 2.93 18.62
N ASN A 74 -8.03 2.24 18.76
CA ASN A 74 -8.59 1.82 20.04
C ASN A 74 -7.91 0.56 20.64
N GLY A 75 -6.91 -0.01 19.97
CA GLY A 75 -6.21 -1.22 20.39
C GLY A 75 -6.85 -2.54 19.93
N ALA A 76 -7.96 -2.52 19.20
CA ALA A 76 -8.56 -3.73 18.65
C ALA A 76 -7.63 -4.39 17.63
N TYR A 77 -7.44 -5.70 17.76
CA TYR A 77 -6.64 -6.50 16.83
C TYR A 77 -7.40 -6.71 15.51
N ILE A 78 -6.76 -6.39 14.39
CA ILE A 78 -7.36 -6.48 13.06
C ILE A 78 -6.92 -7.75 12.34
N GLY A 79 -5.63 -8.07 12.41
CA GLY A 79 -5.05 -9.13 11.60
C GLY A 79 -3.54 -9.18 11.69
N ARG A 80 -2.95 -10.16 11.01
CA ARG A 80 -1.51 -10.42 11.03
C ARG A 80 -0.97 -10.78 9.66
N MET A 81 0.35 -10.69 9.56
CA MET A 81 1.15 -11.26 8.50
C MET A 81 1.92 -12.45 9.06
N GLN A 82 1.98 -13.52 8.29
CA GLN A 82 2.80 -14.68 8.58
C GLN A 82 3.51 -15.07 7.30
N ASP A 83 4.84 -15.03 7.34
CA ASP A 83 5.68 -15.10 6.14
C ASP A 83 5.19 -14.04 5.15
N ASP A 84 4.83 -14.44 3.93
CA ASP A 84 4.30 -13.53 2.91
C ASP A 84 2.77 -13.49 2.84
N ARG A 85 2.06 -14.02 3.84
CA ARG A 85 0.59 -14.16 3.82
C ARG A 85 -0.08 -13.26 4.84
N PHE A 86 -1.26 -12.74 4.49
CA PHE A 86 -2.06 -11.86 5.31
C PHE A 86 -3.32 -12.57 5.81
N TYR A 87 -3.67 -12.34 7.07
CA TYR A 87 -4.79 -12.97 7.74
C TYR A 87 -5.59 -11.98 8.59
N LEU A 88 -6.92 -12.12 8.60
CA LEU A 88 -7.81 -11.43 9.54
C LEU A 88 -7.63 -11.94 10.98
N ALA A 89 -8.20 -11.21 11.95
CA ALA A 89 -8.18 -11.58 13.36
C ALA A 89 -8.82 -12.94 13.63
N ASN A 90 -9.86 -13.30 12.86
CA ASN A 90 -10.54 -14.61 12.90
C ASN A 90 -9.71 -15.75 12.26
N GLY A 91 -8.56 -15.45 11.64
CA GLY A 91 -7.69 -16.42 10.97
C GLY A 91 -7.96 -16.62 9.47
N GLU A 92 -8.90 -15.90 8.87
CA GLU A 92 -9.18 -15.96 7.44
C GLU A 92 -8.01 -15.42 6.60
N TYR A 93 -7.62 -16.13 5.54
CA TYR A 93 -6.59 -15.73 4.60
C TYR A 93 -7.15 -14.73 3.58
N ILE A 94 -6.50 -13.56 3.45
CA ILE A 94 -6.99 -12.47 2.59
C ILE A 94 -6.07 -12.14 1.42
N GLY A 95 -4.85 -12.68 1.42
CA GLY A 95 -3.93 -12.50 0.30
C GLY A 95 -2.47 -12.69 0.69
N ARG A 96 -1.59 -12.44 -0.27
CA ARG A 96 -0.15 -12.64 -0.12
C ARG A 96 0.68 -11.61 -0.87
N LEU A 97 1.93 -11.50 -0.45
CA LEU A 97 3.01 -10.87 -1.17
C LEU A 97 3.87 -11.97 -1.83
N ASP A 98 4.47 -11.68 -2.97
CA ASP A 98 5.47 -12.52 -3.64
C ASP A 98 6.52 -11.59 -4.26
N GLY A 99 7.59 -11.36 -3.48
CA GLY A 99 8.54 -10.27 -3.73
C GLY A 99 7.83 -8.92 -3.76
N GLU A 100 7.84 -8.26 -4.93
CA GLU A 100 7.12 -6.98 -5.09
C GLU A 100 5.66 -7.13 -5.53
N ARG A 101 5.15 -8.34 -5.72
CA ARG A 101 3.81 -8.54 -6.28
C ARG A 101 2.80 -8.84 -5.19
N PHE A 102 1.66 -8.18 -5.27
CA PHE A 102 0.61 -8.26 -4.27
C PHE A 102 -0.62 -8.96 -4.84
N TYR A 103 -1.12 -9.97 -4.13
CA TYR A 103 -2.20 -10.83 -4.60
C TYR A 103 -3.30 -10.99 -3.55
N GLY A 104 -4.56 -10.99 -4.00
CA GLY A 104 -5.71 -11.30 -3.17
C GLY A 104 -5.81 -12.79 -2.79
N ALA A 105 -6.76 -13.12 -1.92
CA ALA A 105 -7.01 -14.51 -1.50
C ALA A 105 -7.35 -15.45 -2.66
N ASP A 106 -8.02 -14.92 -3.69
CA ASP A 106 -8.38 -15.60 -4.94
C ASP A 106 -7.21 -15.77 -5.91
N GLY A 107 -6.02 -15.25 -5.57
CA GLY A 107 -4.82 -15.29 -6.40
C GLY A 107 -4.74 -14.21 -7.47
N ARG A 108 -5.67 -13.25 -7.51
CA ARG A 108 -5.62 -12.13 -8.47
C ARG A 108 -4.53 -11.14 -8.08
N TYR A 109 -3.83 -10.61 -9.09
CA TYR A 109 -2.84 -9.55 -8.91
C TYR A 109 -3.54 -8.21 -8.63
N LEU A 110 -3.19 -7.57 -7.51
CA LEU A 110 -3.77 -6.32 -7.03
C LEU A 110 -2.86 -5.12 -7.28
N GLY A 111 -1.56 -5.37 -7.39
CA GLY A 111 -0.58 -4.32 -7.61
C GLY A 111 0.84 -4.78 -7.33
N ARG A 112 1.78 -3.87 -7.54
CA ARG A 112 3.14 -4.01 -7.00
C ARG A 112 3.21 -3.37 -5.63
N MET A 113 4.19 -3.72 -4.81
CA MET A 113 4.49 -3.19 -3.49
C MET A 113 5.89 -3.57 -3.05
N SER A 114 6.70 -2.60 -2.63
CA SER A 114 7.96 -2.91 -1.97
C SER A 114 7.71 -3.54 -0.60
N GLU A 115 8.60 -4.42 -0.17
CA GLU A 115 8.55 -5.02 1.18
C GLU A 115 8.62 -3.97 2.30
N GLU A 116 9.24 -2.82 2.04
CA GLU A 116 9.31 -1.70 2.97
C GLU A 116 7.93 -1.12 3.28
N ASN A 117 6.98 -1.29 2.36
CA ASN A 117 5.61 -0.79 2.47
C ASN A 117 4.63 -1.86 2.95
N LYS A 118 5.06 -2.90 3.69
CA LYS A 118 4.15 -3.93 4.26
C LYS A 118 2.94 -3.32 4.98
N VAL A 119 3.10 -2.20 5.68
CA VAL A 119 2.01 -1.45 6.34
C VAL A 119 0.90 -1.04 5.36
N LEU A 120 1.25 -0.72 4.12
CA LEU A 120 0.30 -0.41 3.05
C LEU A 120 -0.53 -1.64 2.65
N ALA A 121 0.11 -2.82 2.55
CA ALA A 121 -0.59 -4.08 2.25
C ALA A 121 -1.73 -4.33 3.22
N PHE A 122 -1.39 -4.17 4.51
CA PHE A 122 -2.35 -4.25 5.59
C PHE A 122 -3.48 -3.24 5.36
N TRP A 123 -3.18 -1.95 5.28
CA TRP A 123 -4.22 -0.96 5.08
C TRP A 123 -5.13 -1.28 3.88
N TYR A 124 -4.56 -1.68 2.75
CA TYR A 124 -5.32 -2.01 1.55
C TYR A 124 -6.30 -3.17 1.79
N PHE A 125 -5.84 -4.30 2.35
CA PHE A 125 -6.73 -5.44 2.62
C PHE A 125 -7.78 -5.15 3.69
N PHE A 126 -7.38 -4.51 4.79
CA PHE A 126 -8.23 -4.38 5.97
C PHE A 126 -9.22 -3.20 5.90
N LYS A 127 -9.02 -2.26 4.97
CA LYS A 127 -9.87 -1.06 4.86
C LYS A 127 -10.44 -0.82 3.47
N LEU A 128 -9.64 -0.94 2.43
CA LEU A 128 -10.14 -0.71 1.07
C LEU A 128 -10.92 -1.91 0.53
N ARG A 129 -10.49 -3.12 0.89
CA ARG A 129 -11.03 -4.40 0.40
C ARG A 129 -11.71 -5.25 1.48
N ALA A 130 -12.11 -4.67 2.60
CA ALA A 130 -12.77 -5.42 3.68
C ALA A 130 -13.92 -6.28 3.12
N CYS A 131 -13.71 -7.59 3.08
CA CYS A 131 -14.66 -8.61 2.68
C CYS A 131 -15.62 -8.93 3.83
#